data_AF-A0A959BG34-F1
#
_entry.id   AF-A0A959BG34-F1
#
_cell.length_a   1.000
_cell.length_b   1.000
_cell.length_c   1.000
_cell.angle_alpha   90.00
_cell.angle_beta   90.00
_cell.angle_gamma   90.00
#
_symmetry.space_group_name_H-M   'P 1'
#
loop_
_entity.id
_entity.type
_entity.pdbx_description
1 polymer ?
#
loop_
_entity_poly.entity_id
_entity_poly.type
_entity_poly.pdbx_seq_one_letter_code
_entity_poly.pdbx_strand_id
1 'polypeptide(L)'
;MKLGHLLLLSFFITLNGSILQAQWASLGSGITASPRAIGGIAPVDENVIWGFTWHANSFVPTHEFTRTIDGGQTWQAGTLTGVEAGQFPIYIFPLDSQKAWLATADEQDPISGRIYKTIDGGSSWVHQSTGFTGFNETPAGVYFWNENEGFAYGATCAANFDDQIAIYTTADGGENWLKVMAPNMPAQLSGEGLCLWNLAGFFSVVGDSIWFGTNKGRVFRSTDRGVTWEAFSTPLPGSITSVTFKDSQTGLAISYSPLKVARTTNGGDTWDLIPLSAPSSFIGAQIEYIPGTRGTWFMATNSTQYMLSYDDGTHWETINSNINVWAVEFLDSRTGFAGSIISGPAQGGVYKWGGEALGNRLYVKGDATGANNGASWIDAFTGLQDALAAATEGDIIWVAEGFYRPDGPGGSADASFVLDKNVKLYGGFAGTEERLEDRGNPADFPTLLSGDLNGDDVEDNLTMNRTDNVWTVVTVSENITEAAVIDGFTISGGHANGSGANEDPGKSGGGLHALGHPAVRNCHFEQNYAAWRGGGAYFVNTDGLTIENNSFVHNESDNLGG
;
A
#
# COMPACT_ATOMS: atom_id res chain seq x y z
N MET A 1 -4.29 52.85 35.71
CA MET A 1 -3.55 52.00 36.69
C MET A 1 -4.40 50.77 36.96
N LYS A 2 -3.77 49.59 36.87
CA LYS A 2 -4.29 48.21 36.99
C LYS A 2 -4.74 47.52 35.69
N LEU A 3 -3.73 46.93 35.04
CA LEU A 3 -3.78 45.80 34.13
C LEU A 3 -4.24 44.55 34.92
N GLY A 4 -5.37 43.95 34.53
CA GLY A 4 -5.76 42.61 34.96
C GLY A 4 -5.20 41.58 33.99
N HIS A 5 -4.31 40.71 34.47
CA HIS A 5 -3.71 39.63 33.69
C HIS A 5 -4.77 38.54 33.43
N LEU A 6 -5.11 38.31 32.17
CA LEU A 6 -5.81 37.11 31.73
C LEU A 6 -4.75 36.00 31.63
N LEU A 7 -4.80 35.01 32.52
CA LEU A 7 -4.02 33.78 32.34
C LEU A 7 -4.62 33.02 31.16
N LEU A 8 -3.94 33.05 30.00
CA LEU A 8 -4.08 32.01 28.99
C LEU A 8 -3.43 30.74 29.55
N LEU A 9 -4.24 29.80 30.02
CA LEU A 9 -3.80 28.41 30.15
C LEU A 9 -3.70 27.83 28.73
N SER A 10 -2.50 27.87 28.16
CA SER A 10 -2.16 27.05 27.00
C SER A 10 -2.14 25.59 27.46
N PHE A 11 -3.24 24.86 27.25
CA PHE A 11 -3.22 23.41 27.29
C PHE A 11 -2.39 22.95 26.09
N PHE A 12 -1.13 22.58 26.34
CA PHE A 12 -0.40 21.73 25.42
C PHE A 12 -1.07 20.36 25.45
N ILE A 13 -2.01 20.13 24.53
CA ILE A 13 -2.43 18.78 24.17
C ILE A 13 -1.20 18.16 23.50
N THR A 14 -0.52 17.28 24.21
CA THR A 14 0.38 16.33 23.58
C THR A 14 -0.49 15.44 22.70
N LEU A 15 -0.54 15.74 21.41
CA LEU A 15 -0.89 14.74 20.40
C LEU A 15 0.11 13.60 20.59
N ASN A 16 -0.28 12.56 21.33
CA ASN A 16 0.32 11.26 21.15
C ASN A 16 -0.11 10.83 19.76
N GLY A 17 0.63 11.27 18.74
CA GLY A 17 0.54 10.72 17.41
C GLY A 17 0.83 9.24 17.57
N SER A 18 -0.21 8.43 17.61
CA SER A 18 -0.08 6.99 17.47
C SER A 18 0.59 6.79 16.12
N ILE A 19 1.86 6.40 16.14
CA ILE A 19 2.54 6.00 14.92
C ILE A 19 1.72 4.85 14.35
N LEU A 20 1.34 4.97 13.08
CA LEU A 20 0.60 3.93 12.36
C LEU A 20 1.30 2.57 12.59
N GLN A 21 0.51 1.55 12.88
CA GLN A 21 1.03 0.21 13.17
C GLN A 21 0.63 -0.74 12.04
N ALA A 22 1.63 -1.30 11.36
CA ALA A 22 1.45 -2.44 10.47
C ALA A 22 0.94 -3.64 11.27
N GLN A 23 -0.11 -4.27 10.76
CA GLN A 23 -0.71 -5.44 11.40
C GLN A 23 -0.46 -6.67 10.53
N TRP A 24 0.31 -7.61 11.08
CA TRP A 24 0.65 -8.86 10.44
C TRP A 24 0.13 -10.04 11.28
N ALA A 25 -0.63 -10.93 10.63
CA ALA A 25 -1.10 -12.17 11.22
C ALA A 25 -0.18 -13.33 10.81
N SER A 26 0.36 -14.06 11.78
CA SER A 26 1.22 -15.23 11.50
C SER A 26 0.40 -16.36 10.87
N LEU A 27 0.85 -16.86 9.72
CA LEU A 27 0.32 -18.08 9.08
C LEU A 27 1.17 -19.32 9.38
N GLY A 28 2.41 -19.16 9.86
CA GLY A 28 3.34 -20.27 10.00
C GLY A 28 4.11 -20.55 8.71
N SER A 29 4.81 -21.69 8.65
CA SER A 29 5.51 -22.11 7.43
C SER A 29 5.67 -23.62 7.31
N GLY A 30 5.28 -24.42 8.30
CA GLY A 30 5.53 -25.86 8.34
C GLY A 30 7.01 -26.25 8.51
N ILE A 31 7.95 -25.31 8.41
CA ILE A 31 9.38 -25.55 8.60
C ILE A 31 9.66 -25.79 10.08
N THR A 32 10.27 -26.93 10.39
CA THR A 32 10.61 -27.32 11.78
C THR A 32 12.06 -27.06 12.15
N ALA A 33 12.93 -26.87 11.15
CA ALA A 33 14.33 -26.55 11.37
C ALA A 33 14.50 -25.15 11.98
N SER A 34 15.49 -25.01 12.87
CA SER A 34 15.77 -23.75 13.57
C SER A 34 17.28 -23.54 13.73
N PRO A 35 17.76 -22.28 13.64
CA PRO A 35 17.02 -21.07 13.30
C PRO A 35 16.81 -20.92 11.78
N ARG A 36 15.64 -20.42 11.37
CA ARG A 36 15.26 -20.17 9.97
C ARG A 36 14.48 -18.87 9.83
N ALA A 37 14.52 -18.27 8.65
CA ALA A 37 13.66 -17.17 8.22
C ALA A 37 13.20 -17.45 6.79
N ILE A 38 12.04 -16.93 6.41
CA ILE A 38 11.62 -16.92 5.00
C ILE A 38 12.40 -15.83 4.29
N GLY A 39 13.32 -16.22 3.41
CA GLY A 39 14.21 -15.32 2.68
C GLY A 39 13.63 -14.83 1.35
N GLY A 40 12.60 -15.51 0.85
CA GLY A 40 11.80 -15.08 -0.29
C GLY A 40 10.42 -15.71 -0.22
N ILE A 41 9.43 -14.94 -0.67
CA ILE A 41 8.02 -15.31 -0.71
C ILE A 41 7.48 -15.00 -2.11
N ALA A 42 6.55 -15.82 -2.58
CA ALA A 42 5.88 -15.64 -3.86
C ALA A 42 4.43 -16.18 -3.76
N PRO A 43 3.44 -15.31 -3.46
CA PRO A 43 2.04 -15.64 -3.53
C PRO A 43 1.56 -15.68 -4.99
N VAL A 44 0.82 -16.72 -5.35
CA VAL A 44 0.10 -16.80 -6.65
C VAL A 44 -1.28 -16.16 -6.52
N ASP A 45 -1.94 -16.46 -5.40
CA ASP A 45 -3.22 -15.91 -5.00
C ASP A 45 -3.34 -15.94 -3.46
N GLU A 46 -4.51 -15.63 -2.92
CA GLU A 46 -4.73 -15.61 -1.46
C GLU A 46 -4.57 -16.97 -0.76
N ASN A 47 -4.62 -18.07 -1.52
CA ASN A 47 -4.57 -19.45 -1.03
C ASN A 47 -3.23 -20.13 -1.30
N VAL A 48 -2.61 -19.83 -2.43
CA VAL A 48 -1.37 -20.48 -2.89
C VAL A 48 -0.18 -19.54 -2.65
N ILE A 49 0.64 -19.89 -1.66
CA ILE A 49 1.86 -19.15 -1.34
C ILE A 49 3.05 -20.10 -1.34
N TRP A 50 4.13 -19.71 -2.02
CA TRP A 50 5.41 -20.40 -1.99
C TRP A 50 6.47 -19.56 -1.28
N GLY A 51 7.51 -20.22 -0.77
CA GLY A 51 8.67 -19.53 -0.23
C GLY A 51 9.87 -20.46 -0.06
N PHE A 52 11.02 -19.85 0.21
CA PHE A 52 12.26 -20.57 0.55
C PHE A 52 12.90 -19.95 1.80
N THR A 53 13.78 -20.72 2.45
CA THR A 53 14.33 -20.31 3.74
C THR A 53 15.80 -19.94 3.70
N TRP A 54 16.19 -19.10 4.66
CA TRP A 54 17.56 -18.74 4.99
C TRP A 54 17.81 -19.03 6.48
N HIS A 55 19.06 -19.23 6.85
CA HIS A 55 19.44 -19.36 8.26
C HIS A 55 19.42 -17.98 8.92
N ALA A 56 18.51 -17.79 9.89
CA ALA A 56 18.17 -16.45 10.40
C ALA A 56 19.34 -15.68 11.04
N ASN A 57 20.35 -16.38 11.57
CA ASN A 57 21.45 -15.74 12.30
C ASN A 57 22.70 -15.51 11.45
N SER A 58 22.93 -16.36 10.45
CA SER A 58 24.16 -16.34 9.66
C SER A 58 23.93 -15.84 8.24
N PHE A 59 22.67 -15.62 7.85
CA PHE A 59 22.28 -15.29 6.48
C PHE A 59 22.86 -16.30 5.48
N VAL A 60 23.02 -17.55 5.93
CA VAL A 60 23.44 -18.65 5.06
C VAL A 60 22.18 -19.20 4.41
N PRO A 61 22.12 -19.25 3.07
CA PRO A 61 21.01 -19.86 2.35
C PRO A 61 20.78 -21.31 2.79
N THR A 62 19.54 -21.79 2.68
CA THR A 62 19.21 -23.17 3.08
C THR A 62 18.54 -23.91 1.94
N HIS A 63 18.64 -25.24 1.95
CA HIS A 63 18.17 -26.10 0.87
C HIS A 63 16.71 -26.54 1.10
N GLU A 64 15.84 -25.58 1.44
CA GLU A 64 14.50 -25.81 1.96
C GLU A 64 13.49 -24.88 1.29
N PHE A 65 12.28 -25.42 1.04
CA PHE A 65 11.13 -24.66 0.54
C PHE A 65 9.91 -24.92 1.42
N THR A 66 8.94 -24.02 1.31
CA THR A 66 7.62 -24.20 1.89
C THR A 66 6.53 -23.74 0.93
N ARG A 67 5.35 -24.32 1.07
CA ARG A 67 4.18 -23.97 0.29
C ARG A 67 2.86 -24.25 1.01
N THR A 68 1.87 -23.39 0.82
CA THR A 68 0.46 -23.65 1.16
C THR A 68 -0.42 -23.55 -0.09
N ILE A 69 -1.59 -24.20 -0.05
CA ILE A 69 -2.63 -24.12 -1.10
C ILE A 69 -4.02 -23.80 -0.51
N ASP A 70 -4.09 -23.45 0.77
CA ASP A 70 -5.32 -23.22 1.54
C ASP A 70 -5.24 -21.96 2.43
N GLY A 71 -4.40 -21.00 2.02
CA GLY A 71 -4.25 -19.71 2.69
C GLY A 71 -3.47 -19.80 4.00
N GLY A 72 -2.58 -20.79 4.13
CA GLY A 72 -1.73 -21.00 5.30
C GLY A 72 -2.37 -21.83 6.41
N GLN A 73 -3.49 -22.49 6.16
CA GLN A 73 -4.08 -23.42 7.14
C GLN A 73 -3.22 -24.69 7.27
N THR A 74 -2.69 -25.18 6.14
CA THR A 74 -1.71 -26.26 6.08
C THR A 74 -0.51 -25.89 5.21
N TRP A 75 0.64 -26.47 5.54
CA TRP A 75 1.91 -26.21 4.88
C TRP A 75 2.60 -27.51 4.45
N GLN A 76 3.04 -27.56 3.20
CA GLN A 76 3.98 -28.53 2.67
C GLN A 76 5.39 -27.93 2.66
N ALA A 77 6.18 -28.31 3.67
CA ALA A 77 7.58 -27.94 3.78
C ALA A 77 8.48 -29.13 3.44
N GLY A 78 9.63 -28.88 2.81
CA GLY A 78 10.55 -29.94 2.42
C GLY A 78 11.91 -29.44 1.94
N THR A 79 12.78 -30.38 1.58
CA THR A 79 14.06 -30.09 0.92
C THR A 79 13.88 -30.03 -0.58
N LEU A 80 14.71 -29.25 -1.27
CA LEU A 80 14.69 -29.10 -2.73
C LEU A 80 15.22 -30.36 -3.45
N THR A 81 14.48 -31.47 -3.35
CA THR A 81 14.89 -32.76 -3.92
C THR A 81 15.09 -32.66 -5.43
N GLY A 82 16.27 -33.07 -5.92
CA GLY A 82 16.66 -32.95 -7.33
C GLY A 82 17.49 -31.70 -7.65
N VAL A 83 17.55 -30.74 -6.72
CA VAL A 83 18.54 -29.66 -6.78
C VAL A 83 19.92 -30.20 -6.38
N GLU A 84 20.94 -29.85 -7.16
CA GLU A 84 22.31 -30.33 -6.95
C GLU A 84 22.88 -29.88 -5.60
N ALA A 85 23.74 -30.70 -4.99
CA ALA A 85 24.38 -30.36 -3.72
C ALA A 85 25.27 -29.12 -3.87
N GLY A 86 25.15 -28.16 -2.94
CA GLY A 86 25.85 -26.87 -2.99
C GLY A 86 25.03 -25.74 -3.62
N GLN A 87 23.98 -26.06 -4.36
CA GLN A 87 23.03 -25.08 -4.89
C GLN A 87 22.02 -24.68 -3.82
N PHE A 88 21.72 -23.38 -3.74
CA PHE A 88 20.74 -22.83 -2.82
C PHE A 88 19.77 -21.87 -3.51
N PRO A 89 18.52 -21.76 -3.04
CA PRO A 89 17.51 -20.91 -3.63
C PRO A 89 17.80 -19.44 -3.36
N ILE A 90 17.62 -18.62 -4.39
CA ILE A 90 17.73 -17.15 -4.32
C ILE A 90 16.47 -16.45 -4.83
N TYR A 91 15.71 -17.11 -5.70
CA TYR A 91 14.44 -16.62 -6.21
C TYR A 91 13.54 -17.79 -6.59
N ILE A 92 12.24 -17.65 -6.34
CA ILE A 92 11.23 -18.62 -6.73
C ILE A 92 10.10 -17.89 -7.46
N PHE A 93 9.70 -18.45 -8.61
CA PHE A 93 8.54 -18.00 -9.37
C PHE A 93 7.54 -19.15 -9.49
N PRO A 94 6.43 -19.13 -8.74
CA PRO A 94 5.34 -20.05 -8.94
C PRO A 94 4.40 -19.54 -10.04
N LEU A 95 4.03 -20.42 -10.97
CA LEU A 95 2.93 -20.14 -11.91
C LEU A 95 1.59 -20.56 -11.31
N ASP A 96 1.59 -21.66 -10.56
CA ASP A 96 0.41 -22.19 -9.89
C ASP A 96 0.79 -23.03 -8.66
N SER A 97 -0.18 -23.79 -8.13
CA SER A 97 0.03 -24.67 -6.98
C SER A 97 0.85 -25.92 -7.27
N GLN A 98 1.30 -26.19 -8.49
CA GLN A 98 2.06 -27.36 -8.89
C GLN A 98 3.36 -26.99 -9.61
N LYS A 99 3.32 -25.95 -10.45
CA LYS A 99 4.43 -25.50 -11.30
C LYS A 99 5.12 -24.29 -10.70
N ALA A 100 6.43 -24.40 -10.53
CA ALA A 100 7.28 -23.28 -10.13
C ALA A 100 8.69 -23.44 -10.72
N TRP A 101 9.37 -22.30 -10.87
CA TRP A 101 10.77 -22.22 -11.27
C TRP A 101 11.58 -21.63 -10.13
N LEU A 102 12.79 -22.14 -9.98
CA LEU A 102 13.72 -21.75 -8.93
C LEU A 102 15.03 -21.33 -9.57
N ALA A 103 15.45 -20.10 -9.30
CA ALA A 103 16.83 -19.69 -9.55
C ALA A 103 17.68 -20.04 -8.33
N THR A 104 18.86 -20.61 -8.58
CA THR A 104 19.83 -20.98 -7.54
C THR A 104 21.18 -20.35 -7.78
N ALA A 105 21.94 -20.20 -6.70
CA ALA A 105 23.37 -19.88 -6.73
C ALA A 105 24.18 -20.98 -6.02
N ASP A 106 25.49 -21.02 -6.28
CA ASP A 106 26.43 -21.92 -5.62
C ASP A 106 27.30 -21.15 -4.61
N GLU A 107 27.47 -21.71 -3.41
CA GLU A 107 28.22 -21.10 -2.32
C GLU A 107 29.73 -21.10 -2.56
N GLN A 108 30.23 -22.09 -3.31
CA GLN A 108 31.66 -22.32 -3.53
C GLN A 108 32.11 -21.80 -4.90
N ASP A 109 31.17 -21.69 -5.84
CA ASP A 109 31.46 -21.21 -7.18
C ASP A 109 30.32 -20.31 -7.70
N PRO A 110 30.33 -19.00 -7.38
CA PRO A 110 29.23 -18.08 -7.68
C PRO A 110 28.96 -17.89 -9.16
N ILE A 111 29.67 -18.58 -10.06
CA ILE A 111 29.50 -18.60 -11.51
C ILE A 111 28.65 -19.78 -12.00
N SER A 112 28.21 -20.66 -11.08
CA SER A 112 27.57 -21.94 -11.39
C SER A 112 26.12 -22.04 -10.92
N GLY A 113 25.43 -20.90 -10.75
CA GLY A 113 24.00 -20.91 -10.47
C GLY A 113 23.18 -21.55 -11.61
N ARG A 114 21.98 -22.02 -11.30
CA ARG A 114 21.15 -22.82 -12.21
C ARG A 114 19.67 -22.44 -12.11
N ILE A 115 18.89 -22.87 -13.09
CA ILE A 115 17.42 -22.82 -13.05
C ILE A 115 16.88 -24.23 -12.88
N TYR A 116 15.96 -24.40 -11.93
CA TYR A 116 15.21 -25.62 -11.73
C TYR A 116 13.72 -25.39 -11.93
N LYS A 117 13.00 -26.45 -12.32
CA LYS A 117 11.55 -26.44 -12.49
C LYS A 117 10.94 -27.59 -11.69
N THR A 118 9.83 -27.31 -11.03
CA THR A 118 8.94 -28.34 -10.48
C THR A 118 7.61 -28.32 -11.23
N ILE A 119 6.97 -29.49 -11.32
CA ILE A 119 5.62 -29.68 -11.87
C ILE A 119 4.72 -30.49 -10.93
N ASP A 120 5.26 -30.89 -9.78
CA ASP A 120 4.64 -31.79 -8.80
C ASP A 120 4.58 -31.14 -7.41
N GLY A 121 4.66 -29.81 -7.42
CA GLY A 121 4.49 -29.04 -6.22
C GLY A 121 5.69 -28.99 -5.29
N GLY A 122 6.89 -28.99 -5.86
CA GLY A 122 8.15 -28.97 -5.12
C GLY A 122 8.55 -30.35 -4.58
N SER A 123 7.81 -31.41 -4.91
CA SER A 123 8.17 -32.78 -4.50
C SER A 123 9.46 -33.22 -5.19
N SER A 124 9.68 -32.76 -6.43
CA SER A 124 10.95 -32.85 -7.14
C SER A 124 11.22 -31.60 -7.99
N TRP A 125 12.51 -31.35 -8.22
CA TRP A 125 13.02 -30.22 -8.99
C TRP A 125 13.96 -30.74 -10.09
N VAL A 126 13.75 -30.29 -11.32
CA VAL A 126 14.50 -30.71 -12.51
C VAL A 126 15.31 -29.54 -13.04
N HIS A 127 16.63 -29.75 -13.21
CA HIS A 127 17.54 -28.75 -13.76
C HIS A 127 17.20 -28.46 -15.24
N GLN A 128 17.04 -27.18 -15.56
CA GLN A 128 16.85 -26.65 -16.91
C GLN A 128 18.23 -26.26 -17.51
N SER A 129 18.89 -27.21 -18.17
CA SER A 129 20.34 -27.16 -18.46
C SER A 129 20.77 -26.29 -19.64
N THR A 130 19.83 -25.65 -20.34
CA THR A 130 20.11 -24.85 -21.55
C THR A 130 20.37 -23.38 -21.26
N GLY A 131 19.97 -22.87 -20.09
CA GLY A 131 20.20 -21.50 -19.64
C GLY A 131 21.43 -21.37 -18.74
N PHE A 132 21.99 -20.16 -18.63
CA PHE A 132 23.10 -19.84 -17.72
C PHE A 132 24.31 -20.78 -17.87
N THR A 133 24.67 -21.08 -19.12
CA THR A 133 25.79 -21.98 -19.46
C THR A 133 27.13 -21.26 -19.63
N GLY A 134 27.12 -19.91 -19.61
CA GLY A 134 28.31 -19.10 -19.77
C GLY A 134 29.09 -18.88 -18.47
N PHE A 135 30.33 -18.41 -18.61
CA PHE A 135 31.18 -18.05 -17.47
C PHE A 135 30.64 -16.80 -16.78
N ASN A 136 30.56 -16.81 -15.44
CA ASN A 136 29.99 -15.73 -14.60
C ASN A 136 28.51 -15.44 -14.82
N GLU A 137 27.72 -16.45 -15.19
CA GLU A 137 26.29 -16.32 -15.34
C GLU A 137 25.60 -17.06 -14.19
N THR A 138 25.16 -16.33 -13.17
CA THR A 138 24.31 -16.91 -12.12
C THR A 138 22.94 -16.26 -12.21
N PRO A 139 21.86 -17.05 -12.41
CA PRO A 139 20.51 -16.53 -12.48
C PRO A 139 20.20 -15.77 -11.19
N ALA A 140 19.47 -14.67 -11.30
CA ALA A 140 19.05 -13.81 -10.20
C ALA A 140 17.53 -13.82 -10.04
N GLY A 141 16.82 -13.96 -11.15
CA GLY A 141 15.38 -14.02 -11.20
C GLY A 141 14.89 -14.73 -12.44
N VAL A 142 13.67 -15.23 -12.36
CA VAL A 142 12.95 -15.94 -13.41
C VAL A 142 11.48 -15.55 -13.34
N TYR A 143 10.82 -15.44 -14.48
CA TYR A 143 9.42 -15.08 -14.57
C TYR A 143 8.78 -15.73 -15.79
N PHE A 144 7.51 -16.10 -15.68
CA PHE A 144 6.73 -16.66 -16.78
C PHE A 144 5.39 -15.95 -16.92
N TRP A 145 5.05 -15.54 -18.15
CA TRP A 145 3.71 -15.02 -18.47
C TRP A 145 2.67 -16.12 -18.57
N ASN A 146 3.12 -17.33 -18.91
CA ASN A 146 2.32 -18.54 -19.00
C ASN A 146 3.25 -19.76 -18.93
N GLU A 147 2.70 -20.97 -19.08
CA GLU A 147 3.48 -22.20 -18.95
C GLU A 147 4.62 -22.39 -19.96
N ASN A 148 4.66 -21.58 -21.03
CA ASN A 148 5.62 -21.71 -22.11
C ASN A 148 6.57 -20.49 -22.20
N GLU A 149 6.02 -19.28 -22.12
CA GLU A 149 6.76 -18.04 -22.34
C GLU A 149 7.31 -17.49 -21.03
N GLY A 150 8.63 -17.34 -20.96
CA GLY A 150 9.30 -16.81 -19.78
C GLY A 150 10.63 -16.14 -20.08
N PHE A 151 11.12 -15.40 -19.10
CA PHE A 151 12.44 -14.79 -19.10
C PHE A 151 13.19 -15.15 -17.82
N ALA A 152 14.50 -15.12 -17.91
CA ALA A 152 15.38 -15.18 -16.77
C ALA A 152 16.57 -14.27 -17.01
N TYR A 153 17.12 -13.74 -15.93
CA TYR A 153 18.30 -12.89 -16.00
C TYR A 153 19.20 -13.16 -14.81
N GLY A 154 20.45 -12.75 -14.91
CA GLY A 154 21.42 -12.98 -13.86
C GLY A 154 22.76 -12.32 -14.13
N ALA A 155 23.56 -12.20 -13.09
CA ALA A 155 24.94 -11.74 -13.11
C ALA A 155 25.60 -12.15 -11.80
N THR A 156 26.93 -12.25 -11.78
CA THR A 156 27.68 -12.28 -10.53
C THR A 156 28.15 -10.87 -10.17
N CYS A 157 28.36 -10.59 -8.89
CA CYS A 157 29.01 -9.36 -8.40
C CYS A 157 30.34 -9.68 -7.71
N ALA A 158 31.05 -10.69 -8.19
CA ALA A 158 32.27 -11.15 -7.56
C ALA A 158 33.42 -10.19 -7.93
N ALA A 159 34.01 -9.55 -6.91
CA ALA A 159 34.93 -8.40 -7.01
C ALA A 159 36.17 -8.56 -7.92
N ASN A 160 36.40 -9.74 -8.50
CA ASN A 160 37.56 -10.07 -9.31
C ASN A 160 37.21 -10.43 -10.77
N PHE A 161 35.98 -10.21 -11.20
CA PHE A 161 35.55 -10.52 -12.56
C PHE A 161 34.93 -9.31 -13.26
N ASP A 162 35.08 -9.27 -14.59
CA ASP A 162 34.19 -8.45 -15.40
C ASP A 162 32.80 -9.09 -15.31
N ASP A 163 31.98 -8.56 -14.40
CA ASP A 163 30.58 -8.96 -14.22
C ASP A 163 29.87 -8.86 -15.59
N GLN A 164 29.17 -9.93 -15.97
CA GLN A 164 28.36 -9.95 -17.19
C GLN A 164 26.91 -10.26 -16.84
N ILE A 165 26.04 -9.31 -17.16
CA ILE A 165 24.60 -9.53 -17.17
C ILE A 165 24.28 -10.47 -18.31
N ALA A 166 23.64 -11.59 -17.98
CA ALA A 166 23.08 -12.54 -18.93
C ALA A 166 21.57 -12.51 -18.82
N ILE A 167 20.90 -12.49 -19.98
CA ILE A 167 19.46 -12.54 -20.09
C ILE A 167 19.11 -13.70 -21.03
N TYR A 168 18.09 -14.45 -20.66
CA TYR A 168 17.58 -15.58 -21.39
C TYR A 168 16.07 -15.48 -21.54
N THR A 169 15.55 -15.95 -22.67
CA THR A 169 14.12 -16.13 -22.92
C THR A 169 13.82 -17.59 -23.22
N THR A 170 12.59 -18.02 -22.99
CA THR A 170 12.10 -19.35 -23.33
C THR A 170 10.70 -19.26 -23.90
N ALA A 171 10.36 -20.19 -24.79
CA ALA A 171 9.03 -20.34 -25.38
C ALA A 171 8.45 -21.75 -25.19
N ASP A 172 9.08 -22.56 -24.33
CA ASP A 172 8.71 -23.95 -24.05
C ASP A 172 8.80 -24.31 -22.55
N GLY A 173 8.62 -23.31 -21.69
CA GLY A 173 8.49 -23.54 -20.25
C GLY A 173 9.84 -23.78 -19.55
N GLY A 174 10.93 -23.35 -20.17
CA GLY A 174 12.30 -23.47 -19.67
C GLY A 174 13.06 -24.71 -20.15
N GLU A 175 12.46 -25.56 -20.98
CA GLU A 175 13.18 -26.70 -21.55
C GLU A 175 14.36 -26.22 -22.42
N ASN A 176 14.13 -25.16 -23.19
CA ASN A 176 15.15 -24.46 -23.96
C ASN A 176 15.17 -22.96 -23.60
N TRP A 177 16.31 -22.50 -23.09
CA TRP A 177 16.61 -21.10 -22.84
C TRP A 177 17.52 -20.53 -23.94
N LEU A 178 17.12 -19.41 -24.51
CA LEU A 178 17.83 -18.68 -25.56
C LEU A 178 18.47 -17.43 -24.97
N LYS A 179 19.81 -17.36 -25.01
CA LYS A 179 20.55 -16.19 -24.54
C LYS A 179 20.30 -14.99 -25.45
N VAL A 180 19.97 -13.86 -24.85
CA VAL A 180 19.86 -12.57 -25.53
C VAL A 180 21.26 -12.01 -25.74
N MET A 181 21.62 -11.76 -27.00
CA MET A 181 22.94 -11.30 -27.41
C MET A 181 22.82 -9.98 -28.18
N ALA A 182 23.96 -9.33 -28.46
CA ALA A 182 23.99 -8.19 -29.37
C ALA A 182 23.38 -8.56 -30.75
N PRO A 183 22.62 -7.67 -31.40
CA PRO A 183 22.38 -6.27 -31.04
C PRO A 183 21.21 -6.04 -30.08
N ASN A 184 20.49 -7.09 -29.65
CA ASN A 184 19.31 -6.99 -28.79
C ASN A 184 19.63 -6.69 -27.31
N MET A 185 20.92 -6.69 -26.97
CA MET A 185 21.44 -6.39 -25.64
C MET A 185 22.28 -5.11 -25.69
N PRO A 186 22.03 -4.11 -24.82
CA PRO A 186 22.84 -2.90 -24.77
C PRO A 186 24.25 -3.20 -24.25
N ALA A 187 25.20 -2.33 -24.61
CA ALA A 187 26.57 -2.45 -24.12
C ALA A 187 26.62 -2.30 -22.59
N GLN A 188 27.30 -3.25 -21.94
CA GLN A 188 27.49 -3.28 -20.49
C GLN A 188 28.70 -2.40 -20.12
N LEU A 189 28.64 -1.76 -18.95
CA LEU A 189 29.77 -1.03 -18.40
C LEU A 189 30.75 -2.00 -17.73
N SER A 190 32.02 -1.61 -17.58
CA SER A 190 33.00 -2.46 -16.88
C SER A 190 32.60 -2.68 -15.42
N GLY A 191 32.55 -3.96 -15.02
CA GLY A 191 32.12 -4.41 -13.70
C GLY A 191 30.64 -4.10 -13.40
N GLU A 192 29.79 -4.04 -14.42
CA GLU A 192 28.36 -3.88 -14.24
C GLU A 192 27.65 -5.22 -14.05
N GLY A 193 26.87 -5.34 -12.99
CA GLY A 193 26.19 -6.57 -12.65
C GLY A 193 25.08 -6.35 -11.64
N LEU A 194 24.67 -7.46 -11.02
CA LEU A 194 23.61 -7.55 -10.03
C LEU A 194 24.23 -7.97 -8.70
N CYS A 195 24.07 -7.15 -7.66
CA CYS A 195 24.58 -7.50 -6.33
C CYS A 195 23.56 -8.39 -5.58
N LEU A 196 23.65 -9.71 -5.79
CA LEU A 196 22.68 -10.71 -5.30
C LEU A 196 22.61 -10.89 -3.77
N TRP A 197 23.53 -10.27 -3.02
CA TRP A 197 23.60 -10.39 -1.56
C TRP A 197 22.54 -9.56 -0.81
N ASN A 198 21.81 -8.69 -1.51
CA ASN A 198 20.70 -7.94 -0.96
C ASN A 198 19.40 -8.49 -1.56
N LEU A 199 18.83 -9.49 -0.90
CA LEU A 199 17.59 -10.15 -1.33
C LEU A 199 16.39 -9.19 -1.21
N ALA A 200 15.65 -9.11 -2.32
CA ALA A 200 14.21 -8.85 -2.48
C ALA A 200 13.89 -7.69 -3.48
N GLY A 201 12.99 -7.98 -4.43
CA GLY A 201 12.45 -7.00 -5.39
C GLY A 201 13.36 -6.62 -6.57
N PHE A 202 14.10 -7.56 -7.16
CA PHE A 202 15.18 -7.27 -8.12
C PHE A 202 14.72 -6.77 -9.50
N PHE A 203 13.48 -7.07 -9.90
CA PHE A 203 12.90 -6.68 -11.18
C PHE A 203 11.41 -6.45 -11.03
N SER A 204 10.83 -5.76 -12.01
CA SER A 204 9.39 -5.54 -12.13
C SER A 204 8.91 -5.97 -13.51
N VAL A 205 7.70 -6.52 -13.58
CA VAL A 205 7.03 -6.89 -14.83
C VAL A 205 5.65 -6.26 -14.86
N VAL A 206 5.33 -5.56 -15.95
CA VAL A 206 3.99 -5.03 -16.21
C VAL A 206 3.64 -5.29 -17.66
N GLY A 207 2.62 -6.13 -17.90
CA GLY A 207 2.30 -6.59 -19.25
C GLY A 207 3.51 -7.26 -19.87
N ASP A 208 3.92 -6.81 -21.06
CA ASP A 208 5.09 -7.34 -21.78
C ASP A 208 6.42 -6.65 -21.40
N SER A 209 6.37 -5.66 -20.51
CA SER A 209 7.53 -4.86 -20.13
C SER A 209 8.19 -5.35 -18.85
N ILE A 210 9.52 -5.22 -18.80
CA ILE A 210 10.38 -5.72 -17.71
C ILE A 210 11.39 -4.65 -17.36
N TRP A 211 11.67 -4.47 -16.08
CA TRP A 211 12.72 -3.58 -15.59
C TRP A 211 13.58 -4.26 -14.52
N PHE A 212 14.90 -4.07 -14.55
CA PHE A 212 15.79 -4.43 -13.45
C PHE A 212 16.93 -3.41 -13.29
N GLY A 213 17.44 -3.26 -12.07
CA GLY A 213 18.53 -2.33 -11.76
C GLY A 213 19.92 -2.97 -11.74
N THR A 214 20.98 -2.16 -11.86
CA THR A 214 22.38 -2.63 -11.78
C THR A 214 23.18 -1.94 -10.67
N ASN A 215 24.35 -2.52 -10.36
CA ASN A 215 25.33 -1.95 -9.43
C ASN A 215 25.95 -0.61 -9.90
N LYS A 216 25.67 -0.17 -11.14
CA LYS A 216 26.12 1.12 -11.72
C LYS A 216 25.03 2.18 -11.75
N GLY A 217 23.88 1.94 -11.13
CA GLY A 217 22.77 2.91 -11.12
C GLY A 217 22.06 3.00 -12.47
N ARG A 218 22.16 1.97 -13.32
CA ARG A 218 21.37 1.86 -14.55
C ARG A 218 20.15 0.98 -14.34
N VAL A 219 19.06 1.30 -15.03
CA VAL A 219 17.88 0.44 -15.17
C VAL A 219 17.86 -0.11 -16.59
N PHE A 220 17.81 -1.43 -16.69
CA PHE A 220 17.59 -2.14 -17.95
C PHE A 220 16.09 -2.31 -18.14
N ARG A 221 15.63 -2.13 -19.38
CA ARG A 221 14.23 -2.28 -19.76
C ARG A 221 14.08 -3.13 -21.00
N SER A 222 13.08 -3.99 -21.01
CA SER A 222 12.49 -4.58 -22.21
C SER A 222 11.01 -4.21 -22.30
N THR A 223 10.47 -4.12 -23.51
CA THR A 223 9.03 -3.90 -23.77
C THR A 223 8.41 -5.02 -24.61
N ASP A 224 9.18 -6.08 -24.85
CA ASP A 224 8.85 -7.19 -25.75
C ASP A 224 9.18 -8.56 -25.12
N ARG A 225 8.87 -8.71 -23.82
CA ARG A 225 9.07 -9.94 -23.04
C ARG A 225 10.53 -10.42 -22.99
N GLY A 226 11.46 -9.48 -22.94
CA GLY A 226 12.89 -9.75 -22.77
C GLY A 226 13.62 -10.08 -24.06
N VAL A 227 13.00 -9.88 -25.23
CA VAL A 227 13.64 -10.17 -26.54
C VAL A 227 14.64 -9.08 -26.92
N THR A 228 14.32 -7.81 -26.67
CA THR A 228 15.21 -6.65 -26.84
C THR A 228 15.28 -5.79 -25.59
N TRP A 229 16.44 -5.17 -25.37
CA TRP A 229 16.72 -4.41 -24.16
C TRP A 229 17.35 -3.05 -24.45
N GLU A 230 17.04 -2.12 -23.57
CA GLU A 230 17.66 -0.80 -23.48
C GLU A 230 18.15 -0.57 -22.04
N ALA A 231 19.10 0.35 -21.84
CA ALA A 231 19.63 0.68 -20.53
C ALA A 231 19.67 2.19 -20.31
N PHE A 232 19.11 2.64 -19.19
CA PHE A 232 18.93 4.05 -18.84
C PHE A 232 19.66 4.38 -17.55
N SER A 233 20.29 5.55 -17.48
CA SER A 233 20.92 6.03 -16.25
C SER A 233 19.90 6.63 -15.31
N THR A 234 20.09 6.38 -14.01
CA THR A 234 19.31 7.02 -12.94
C THR A 234 20.20 8.01 -12.17
N PRO A 235 19.61 8.95 -11.42
CA PRO A 235 20.36 9.80 -10.49
C PRO A 235 20.67 9.10 -9.15
N LEU A 236 20.38 7.80 -9.03
CA LEU A 236 20.62 7.03 -7.80
C LEU A 236 22.11 6.78 -7.57
N PRO A 237 22.60 6.91 -6.33
CA PRO A 237 24.00 6.66 -6.01
C PRO A 237 24.26 5.15 -5.92
N GLY A 238 24.94 4.60 -6.91
CA GLY A 238 25.45 3.23 -6.87
C GLY A 238 24.39 2.16 -7.15
N SER A 239 24.39 1.08 -6.37
CA SER A 239 23.58 -0.11 -6.65
C SER A 239 22.11 0.12 -6.42
N ILE A 240 21.30 -0.15 -7.45
CA ILE A 240 19.86 -0.26 -7.33
C ILE A 240 19.54 -1.61 -6.68
N THR A 241 18.77 -1.61 -5.61
CA THR A 241 18.41 -2.84 -4.86
C THR A 241 17.02 -3.33 -5.20
N SER A 242 16.11 -2.41 -5.52
CA SER A 242 14.76 -2.76 -5.90
C SER A 242 14.20 -1.75 -6.90
N VAL A 243 13.38 -2.26 -7.82
CA VAL A 243 12.64 -1.48 -8.81
C VAL A 243 11.24 -2.06 -8.92
N THR A 244 10.23 -1.20 -8.95
CA THR A 244 8.83 -1.60 -9.00
C THR A 244 8.04 -0.61 -9.86
N PHE A 245 7.09 -1.12 -10.64
CA PHE A 245 6.27 -0.35 -11.58
C PHE A 245 4.79 -0.66 -11.34
N LYS A 246 3.97 0.38 -11.31
CA LYS A 246 2.50 0.24 -11.20
C LYS A 246 1.84 0.05 -12.57
N ASP A 247 2.44 0.65 -13.59
CA ASP A 247 2.01 0.62 -14.98
C ASP A 247 3.26 0.71 -15.88
N SER A 248 3.09 0.69 -17.21
CA SER A 248 4.22 0.72 -18.14
C SER A 248 5.01 2.04 -18.15
N GLN A 249 4.49 3.09 -17.51
CA GLN A 249 5.04 4.43 -17.51
C GLN A 249 5.63 4.83 -16.15
N THR A 250 5.00 4.43 -15.06
CA THR A 250 5.28 4.95 -13.73
C THR A 250 5.87 3.88 -12.83
N GLY A 251 7.06 4.17 -12.31
CA GLY A 251 7.78 3.26 -11.43
C GLY A 251 8.75 3.97 -10.51
N LEU A 252 9.15 3.27 -9.46
CA LEU A 252 10.11 3.70 -8.45
C LEU A 252 11.31 2.75 -8.43
N ALA A 253 12.50 3.30 -8.18
CA ALA A 253 13.73 2.56 -7.97
C ALA A 253 14.45 3.10 -6.72
N ILE A 254 15.13 2.22 -6.00
CA ILE A 254 15.87 2.60 -4.79
C ILE A 254 17.32 2.12 -4.78
N SER A 255 18.21 2.93 -4.19
CA SER A 255 19.63 2.59 -4.01
C SER A 255 19.92 1.97 -2.64
N TYR A 256 20.98 1.15 -2.57
CA TYR A 256 21.37 0.47 -1.32
C TYR A 256 21.84 1.43 -0.20
N SER A 257 22.91 2.19 -0.45
CA SER A 257 23.54 3.05 0.55
C SER A 257 24.32 4.21 -0.12
N PRO A 258 23.93 5.48 0.09
CA PRO A 258 22.77 5.89 0.88
C PRO A 258 21.46 5.45 0.21
N LEU A 259 20.42 5.17 1.02
CA LEU A 259 19.09 4.92 0.52
C LEU A 259 18.53 6.20 -0.11
N LYS A 260 18.20 6.13 -1.40
CA LYS A 260 17.50 7.17 -2.15
C LYS A 260 16.42 6.53 -3.00
N VAL A 261 15.39 7.29 -3.33
CA VAL A 261 14.32 6.90 -4.24
C VAL A 261 14.41 7.76 -5.49
N ALA A 262 14.23 7.14 -6.65
CA ALA A 262 14.03 7.83 -7.92
C ALA A 262 12.72 7.36 -8.55
N ARG A 263 12.04 8.27 -9.25
CA ARG A 263 10.79 8.01 -9.95
C ARG A 263 10.92 8.25 -11.44
N THR A 264 10.24 7.42 -12.21
CA THR A 264 9.98 7.65 -13.63
C THR A 264 8.48 7.80 -13.89
N THR A 265 8.12 8.53 -14.94
CA THR A 265 6.75 8.68 -15.47
C THR A 265 6.69 8.38 -16.98
N ASN A 266 7.79 7.87 -17.55
CA ASN A 266 7.95 7.56 -18.96
C ASN A 266 8.62 6.18 -19.17
N GLY A 267 8.30 5.22 -18.32
CA GLY A 267 8.68 3.83 -18.46
C GLY A 267 10.17 3.59 -18.23
N GLY A 268 10.84 4.48 -17.48
CA GLY A 268 12.26 4.36 -17.16
C GLY A 268 13.22 5.04 -18.13
N ASP A 269 12.72 5.80 -19.13
CA ASP A 269 13.57 6.59 -20.03
C ASP A 269 14.35 7.66 -19.25
N THR A 270 13.66 8.36 -18.34
CA THR A 270 14.25 9.35 -17.42
C THR A 270 13.77 9.15 -16.00
N TRP A 271 14.61 9.56 -15.04
CA TRP A 271 14.38 9.37 -13.61
C TRP A 271 14.70 10.64 -12.82
N ASP A 272 13.80 11.00 -11.91
CA ASP A 272 13.95 12.13 -11.00
C ASP A 272 14.16 11.64 -9.57
N LEU A 273 15.09 12.26 -8.83
CA LEU A 273 15.24 11.96 -7.41
C LEU A 273 14.05 12.49 -6.62
N ILE A 274 13.54 11.65 -5.72
CA ILE A 274 12.56 12.05 -4.73
C ILE A 274 13.29 12.32 -3.41
N PRO A 275 13.04 13.46 -2.74
CA PRO A 275 13.47 13.68 -1.37
C PRO A 275 12.91 12.60 -0.43
N LEU A 276 13.81 11.88 0.24
CA LEU A 276 13.44 10.84 1.20
C LEU A 276 14.01 11.18 2.58
N SER A 277 13.15 11.26 3.58
CA SER A 277 13.55 11.30 4.99
C SER A 277 13.36 9.92 5.61
N ALA A 278 14.28 8.99 5.31
CA ALA A 278 14.27 7.66 5.89
C ALA A 278 15.10 7.61 7.19
N PRO A 279 14.76 6.73 8.15
CA PRO A 279 15.61 6.43 9.30
C PRO A 279 17.02 6.01 8.83
N SER A 280 18.06 6.37 9.58
CA SER A 280 19.44 6.00 9.21
C SER A 280 19.72 4.49 9.20
N SER A 281 18.85 3.70 9.81
CA SER A 281 18.85 2.22 9.80
C SER A 281 18.28 1.60 8.54
N PHE A 282 17.60 2.38 7.69
CA PHE A 282 17.00 1.88 6.45
C PHE A 282 18.08 1.70 5.37
N ILE A 283 18.52 0.45 5.19
CA ILE A 283 19.54 0.06 4.21
C ILE A 283 19.00 -1.14 3.44
N GLY A 284 19.14 -1.13 2.11
CA GLY A 284 18.76 -2.27 1.27
C GLY A 284 17.29 -2.66 1.39
N ALA A 285 16.41 -1.66 1.42
CA ALA A 285 14.98 -1.89 1.46
C ALA A 285 14.46 -2.59 0.19
N GLN A 286 13.33 -3.28 0.32
CA GLN A 286 12.47 -3.65 -0.80
C GLN A 286 11.40 -2.57 -0.93
N ILE A 287 11.08 -2.17 -2.16
CA ILE A 287 9.95 -1.29 -2.45
C ILE A 287 8.95 -2.05 -3.33
N GLU A 288 7.68 -2.00 -2.94
CA GLU A 288 6.57 -2.65 -3.63
C GLU A 288 5.46 -1.65 -3.91
N TYR A 289 4.91 -1.73 -5.11
CA TYR A 289 3.63 -1.10 -5.43
C TYR A 289 2.49 -1.93 -4.82
N ILE A 290 1.45 -1.28 -4.32
CA ILE A 290 0.23 -1.95 -3.85
C ILE A 290 -0.75 -2.06 -5.04
N PRO A 291 -0.97 -3.27 -5.61
CA PRO A 291 -1.77 -3.40 -6.82
C PRO A 291 -3.22 -2.92 -6.66
N GLY A 292 -3.73 -2.30 -7.72
CA GLY A 292 -5.09 -1.74 -7.75
C GLY A 292 -5.20 -0.33 -7.13
N THR A 293 -4.13 0.21 -6.56
CA THR A 293 -4.10 1.59 -6.05
C THR A 293 -3.57 2.56 -7.11
N ARG A 294 -3.92 3.83 -7.04
CA ARG A 294 -3.42 4.88 -7.92
C ARG A 294 -1.93 5.15 -7.74
N GLY A 295 -1.41 5.01 -6.52
CA GLY A 295 -0.04 5.41 -6.22
C GLY A 295 0.38 5.09 -4.80
N THR A 296 -0.06 3.95 -4.28
CA THR A 296 0.31 3.49 -2.93
C THR A 296 1.50 2.55 -3.02
N TRP A 297 2.54 2.82 -2.22
CA TRP A 297 3.81 2.11 -2.23
C TRP A 297 4.22 1.76 -0.81
N PHE A 298 4.77 0.56 -0.66
CA PHE A 298 5.24 0.01 0.59
C PHE A 298 6.74 -0.22 0.52
N MET A 299 7.46 0.25 1.53
CA MET A 299 8.89 0.02 1.65
C MET A 299 9.20 -0.68 2.96
N ALA A 300 9.81 -1.86 2.84
CA ALA A 300 10.17 -2.71 3.98
C ALA A 300 11.68 -2.89 4.05
N THR A 301 12.17 -3.07 5.28
CA THR A 301 13.54 -3.53 5.56
C THR A 301 13.48 -4.65 6.58
N ASN A 302 14.61 -5.30 6.84
CA ASN A 302 14.79 -6.22 7.96
C ASN A 302 14.81 -5.48 9.32
N SER A 303 13.77 -4.69 9.57
CA SER A 303 13.53 -3.93 10.78
C SER A 303 12.04 -3.93 11.11
N THR A 304 11.70 -3.42 12.29
CA THR A 304 10.32 -3.25 12.73
C THR A 304 9.74 -1.89 12.33
N GLN A 305 10.34 -1.20 11.35
CA GLN A 305 9.86 0.05 10.79
C GLN A 305 9.71 -0.12 9.27
N TYR A 306 8.56 0.28 8.75
CA TYR A 306 8.27 0.33 7.31
C TYR A 306 7.95 1.77 6.91
N MET A 307 7.93 2.04 5.62
CA MET A 307 7.48 3.32 5.10
C MET A 307 6.35 3.10 4.09
N LEU A 308 5.34 3.97 4.12
CA LEU A 308 4.21 4.00 3.20
C LEU A 308 4.18 5.33 2.46
N SER A 309 3.89 5.28 1.17
CA SER A 309 3.54 6.46 0.38
C SER A 309 2.17 6.24 -0.25
N TYR A 310 1.37 7.29 -0.34
CA TYR A 310 0.04 7.28 -0.98
C TYR A 310 -0.03 8.18 -2.23
N ASP A 311 1.12 8.73 -2.64
CA ASP A 311 1.22 9.82 -3.62
C ASP A 311 2.41 9.66 -4.56
N ASP A 312 2.56 8.45 -5.11
CA ASP A 312 3.61 8.13 -6.09
C ASP A 312 5.03 8.35 -5.56
N GLY A 313 5.22 7.97 -4.30
CA GLY A 313 6.51 8.04 -3.62
C GLY A 313 6.91 9.45 -3.22
N THR A 314 6.07 10.48 -3.42
CA THR A 314 6.46 11.87 -3.18
C THR A 314 6.65 12.14 -1.69
N HIS A 315 5.75 11.61 -0.86
CA HIS A 315 5.83 11.65 0.59
C HIS A 315 5.79 10.25 1.17
N TRP A 316 6.52 10.07 2.26
CA TRP A 316 6.61 8.79 2.95
C TRP A 316 6.35 8.96 4.44
N GLU A 317 5.52 8.08 4.97
CA GLU A 317 5.15 8.00 6.38
C GLU A 317 5.75 6.75 6.99
N THR A 318 6.38 6.88 8.16
CA THR A 318 6.91 5.71 8.88
C THR A 318 5.79 5.01 9.63
N ILE A 319 5.69 3.69 9.45
CA ILE A 319 4.80 2.83 10.21
C ILE A 319 5.62 1.84 11.04
N ASN A 320 5.24 1.61 12.28
CA ASN A 320 5.88 0.61 13.12
C ASN A 320 5.27 -0.77 12.88
N SER A 321 6.02 -1.83 13.12
CA SER A 321 5.56 -3.20 13.04
C SER A 321 6.00 -4.01 14.25
N ASN A 322 5.28 -5.11 14.50
CA ASN A 322 5.64 -6.12 15.47
C ASN A 322 6.60 -7.18 14.89
N ILE A 323 6.86 -7.17 13.58
CA ILE A 323 7.76 -8.15 12.93
C ILE A 323 8.85 -7.45 12.11
N ASN A 324 9.92 -8.18 11.85
CA ASN A 324 10.96 -7.79 10.90
C ASN A 324 10.71 -8.50 9.56
N VAL A 325 10.62 -7.74 8.46
CA VAL A 325 10.25 -8.27 7.13
C VAL A 325 11.50 -8.51 6.30
N TRP A 326 11.65 -9.73 5.81
CA TRP A 326 12.76 -10.15 4.96
C TRP A 326 12.38 -10.21 3.48
N ALA A 327 11.10 -10.47 3.21
CA ALA A 327 10.51 -10.40 1.88
C ALA A 327 9.06 -9.95 2.03
N VAL A 328 8.56 -9.12 1.12
CA VAL A 328 7.16 -8.70 1.10
C VAL A 328 6.61 -8.74 -0.32
N GLU A 329 5.35 -9.09 -0.47
CA GLU A 329 4.64 -9.04 -1.75
C GLU A 329 3.15 -8.77 -1.50
N PHE A 330 2.54 -7.92 -2.32
CA PHE A 330 1.11 -7.60 -2.25
C PHE A 330 0.41 -8.02 -3.55
N LEU A 331 -0.75 -8.66 -3.40
CA LEU A 331 -1.65 -9.00 -4.50
C LEU A 331 -2.67 -7.89 -4.76
N ASP A 332 -3.07 -7.17 -3.71
CA ASP A 332 -3.99 -6.03 -3.76
C ASP A 332 -3.86 -5.19 -2.46
N SER A 333 -4.73 -4.19 -2.28
CA SER A 333 -4.72 -3.30 -1.10
C SER A 333 -5.03 -3.97 0.23
N ARG A 334 -5.60 -5.18 0.24
CA ARG A 334 -5.97 -5.96 1.44
C ARG A 334 -5.14 -7.23 1.60
N THR A 335 -4.58 -7.74 0.52
CA THR A 335 -3.94 -9.04 0.49
C THR A 335 -2.45 -8.88 0.25
N GLY A 336 -1.69 -8.89 1.34
CA GLY A 336 -0.22 -8.90 1.32
C GLY A 336 0.35 -10.04 2.14
N PHE A 337 1.56 -10.46 1.79
CA PHE A 337 2.29 -11.49 2.50
C PHE A 337 3.72 -11.04 2.80
N ALA A 338 4.23 -11.48 3.94
CA ALA A 338 5.58 -11.19 4.38
C ALA A 338 6.30 -12.45 4.86
N GLY A 339 7.57 -12.56 4.48
CA GLY A 339 8.53 -13.50 5.03
C GLY A 339 9.27 -12.88 6.22
N SER A 340 9.44 -13.67 7.29
CA SER A 340 10.15 -13.26 8.52
C SER A 340 10.79 -14.48 9.21
N ILE A 341 11.32 -14.26 10.40
CA ILE A 341 11.93 -15.28 11.26
C ILE A 341 10.88 -16.33 11.65
N ILE A 342 11.29 -17.59 11.62
CA ILE A 342 10.52 -18.74 12.07
C ILE A 342 10.79 -18.93 13.56
N SER A 343 9.73 -18.79 14.38
CA SER A 343 9.77 -19.02 15.82
C SER A 343 9.20 -20.38 16.23
N GLY A 344 8.52 -21.06 15.30
CA GLY A 344 8.08 -22.45 15.39
C GLY A 344 7.36 -22.91 14.10
N PRO A 345 6.98 -24.19 13.95
CA PRO A 345 6.40 -24.69 12.69
C PRO A 345 5.09 -23.98 12.28
N ALA A 346 4.28 -23.59 13.26
CA ALA A 346 3.03 -22.84 13.09
C ALA A 346 3.14 -21.38 13.58
N GLN A 347 4.36 -20.89 13.86
CA GLN A 347 4.59 -19.56 14.45
C GLN A 347 5.72 -18.84 13.72
N GLY A 348 5.43 -17.65 13.22
CA GLY A 348 6.35 -16.91 12.37
C GLY A 348 6.57 -17.58 11.01
N GLY A 349 7.63 -17.19 10.32
CA GLY A 349 7.86 -17.62 8.95
C GLY A 349 7.07 -16.78 7.95
N VAL A 350 5.85 -17.19 7.60
CA VAL A 350 4.97 -16.42 6.71
C VAL A 350 3.91 -15.68 7.51
N TYR A 351 3.67 -14.43 7.14
CA TYR A 351 2.65 -13.56 7.70
C TYR A 351 1.74 -13.06 6.59
N LYS A 352 0.44 -12.92 6.88
CA LYS A 352 -0.54 -12.25 6.03
C LYS A 352 -0.84 -10.86 6.58
N TRP A 353 -1.00 -9.88 5.71
CA TRP A 353 -1.45 -8.55 6.07
C TRP A 353 -2.83 -8.68 6.72
N GLY A 354 -2.91 -8.25 7.98
CA GLY A 354 -4.14 -8.23 8.76
C GLY A 354 -4.60 -6.81 9.09
N GLY A 355 -3.92 -5.81 8.53
CA GLY A 355 -4.26 -4.41 8.73
C GLY A 355 -5.40 -3.96 7.83
N GLU A 356 -5.76 -2.69 7.99
CA GLU A 356 -6.70 -2.03 7.09
C GLU A 356 -6.20 -2.04 5.65
N ALA A 357 -7.13 -1.88 4.70
CA ALA A 357 -6.78 -1.74 3.31
C ALA A 357 -5.84 -0.55 3.10
N LEU A 358 -4.77 -0.78 2.34
CA LEU A 358 -3.80 0.25 1.95
C LEU A 358 -4.30 0.97 0.69
N GLY A 359 -5.30 1.83 0.87
CA GLY A 359 -5.94 2.57 -0.24
C GLY A 359 -5.14 3.77 -0.73
N ASN A 360 -5.80 4.65 -1.45
CA ASN A 360 -5.26 5.88 -2.04
C ASN A 360 -5.36 7.07 -1.10
N ARG A 361 -4.65 8.16 -1.40
CA ARG A 361 -4.98 9.48 -0.89
C ARG A 361 -5.77 10.27 -1.94
N LEU A 362 -6.94 10.76 -1.56
CA LEU A 362 -7.80 11.63 -2.35
C LEU A 362 -7.90 13.01 -1.71
N TYR A 363 -7.98 14.04 -2.55
CA TYR A 363 -8.08 15.43 -2.11
C TYR A 363 -9.41 16.05 -2.56
N VAL A 364 -10.03 16.82 -1.68
CA VAL A 364 -11.26 17.58 -1.93
C VAL A 364 -11.03 19.04 -1.60
N LYS A 365 -11.30 19.93 -2.56
CA LYS A 365 -11.13 21.37 -2.39
C LYS A 365 -12.10 22.11 -3.30
N GLY A 366 -13.05 22.83 -2.70
CA GLY A 366 -14.18 23.44 -3.41
C GLY A 366 -13.81 24.42 -4.51
N ASP A 367 -12.64 25.07 -4.43
CA ASP A 367 -12.13 26.04 -5.40
C ASP A 367 -10.98 25.48 -6.27
N ALA A 368 -10.75 24.17 -6.26
CA ALA A 368 -9.78 23.53 -7.15
C ALA A 368 -10.11 23.79 -8.63
N THR A 369 -9.06 23.97 -9.44
CA THR A 369 -9.19 24.35 -10.86
C THR A 369 -8.54 23.35 -11.83
N GLY A 370 -7.92 22.30 -11.29
CA GLY A 370 -7.25 21.26 -12.06
C GLY A 370 -8.23 20.21 -12.61
N ALA A 371 -7.73 18.98 -12.73
CA ALA A 371 -8.41 17.90 -13.44
C ALA A 371 -9.64 17.30 -12.74
N ASN A 372 -9.97 17.72 -11.51
CA ASN A 372 -11.10 17.23 -10.72
C ASN A 372 -11.11 15.70 -10.56
N ASN A 373 -9.96 15.12 -10.18
CA ASN A 373 -9.76 13.68 -10.06
C ASN A 373 -9.15 13.24 -8.72
N GLY A 374 -8.98 14.16 -7.77
CA GLY A 374 -8.53 13.88 -6.42
C GLY A 374 -7.04 13.53 -6.28
N ALA A 375 -6.17 13.76 -7.28
CA ALA A 375 -4.75 13.36 -7.20
C ALA A 375 -3.90 14.18 -6.22
N SER A 376 -4.27 15.45 -6.08
CA SER A 376 -3.48 16.50 -5.46
C SER A 376 -4.42 17.63 -5.07
N TRP A 377 -3.94 18.63 -4.33
CA TRP A 377 -4.75 19.82 -4.06
C TRP A 377 -5.13 20.62 -5.31
N ILE A 378 -4.31 20.58 -6.36
CA ILE A 378 -4.61 21.26 -7.64
C ILE A 378 -5.69 20.51 -8.42
N ASP A 379 -5.58 19.18 -8.47
CA ASP A 379 -6.50 18.29 -9.17
C ASP A 379 -7.60 17.72 -8.29
N ALA A 380 -7.82 18.32 -7.11
CA ALA A 380 -8.75 17.85 -6.10
C ALA A 380 -10.18 17.79 -6.66
N PHE A 381 -11.00 16.91 -6.08
CA PHE A 381 -12.43 16.95 -6.33
C PHE A 381 -13.00 18.26 -5.79
N THR A 382 -13.86 18.93 -6.55
CA THR A 382 -14.55 20.15 -6.09
C THR A 382 -15.72 19.87 -5.16
N GLY A 383 -16.21 18.62 -5.14
CA GLY A 383 -17.27 18.15 -4.25
C GLY A 383 -16.87 16.91 -3.47
N LEU A 384 -17.24 16.85 -2.18
CA LEU A 384 -16.98 15.69 -1.34
C LEU A 384 -17.77 14.45 -1.80
N GLN A 385 -18.99 14.64 -2.32
CA GLN A 385 -19.82 13.53 -2.80
C GLN A 385 -19.15 12.77 -3.95
N ASP A 386 -18.49 13.48 -4.87
CA ASP A 386 -17.74 12.88 -5.98
C ASP A 386 -16.53 12.08 -5.47
N ALA A 387 -15.83 12.59 -4.46
CA ALA A 387 -14.71 11.89 -3.84
C ALA A 387 -15.16 10.62 -3.13
N LEU A 388 -16.26 10.66 -2.36
CA LEU A 388 -16.84 9.47 -1.71
C LEU A 388 -17.29 8.42 -2.74
N ALA A 389 -17.82 8.86 -3.88
CA ALA A 389 -18.19 7.97 -4.98
C ALA A 389 -16.97 7.33 -5.68
N ALA A 390 -15.88 8.09 -5.83
CA ALA A 390 -14.64 7.60 -6.42
C ALA A 390 -13.80 6.72 -5.48
N ALA A 391 -13.96 6.90 -4.17
CA ALA A 391 -13.17 6.21 -3.18
C ALA A 391 -13.42 4.69 -3.14
N THR A 392 -12.37 3.95 -2.84
CA THR A 392 -12.37 2.52 -2.56
C THR A 392 -12.00 2.25 -1.11
N GLU A 393 -12.12 1.00 -0.65
CA GLU A 393 -11.81 0.68 0.74
C GLU A 393 -10.36 1.03 1.10
N GLY A 394 -10.18 1.65 2.27
CA GLY A 394 -8.87 2.03 2.79
C GLY A 394 -8.38 3.37 2.26
N ASP A 395 -9.11 3.99 1.34
CA ASP A 395 -8.76 5.31 0.87
C ASP A 395 -8.84 6.33 2.02
N ILE A 396 -7.95 7.31 1.94
CA ILE A 396 -7.86 8.45 2.83
C ILE A 396 -8.31 9.67 2.03
N ILE A 397 -9.31 10.39 2.51
CA ILE A 397 -9.86 11.58 1.87
C ILE A 397 -9.51 12.79 2.74
N TRP A 398 -8.72 13.71 2.20
CA TRP A 398 -8.42 15.00 2.81
C TRP A 398 -9.31 16.07 2.21
N VAL A 399 -10.00 16.82 3.06
CA VAL A 399 -10.96 17.85 2.66
C VAL A 399 -10.47 19.20 3.16
N ALA A 400 -10.22 20.11 2.22
CA ALA A 400 -9.84 21.48 2.52
C ALA A 400 -10.99 22.26 3.14
N GLU A 401 -10.68 23.35 3.83
CA GLU A 401 -11.64 24.31 4.33
C GLU A 401 -12.65 24.70 3.25
N GLY A 402 -13.87 24.95 3.69
CA GLY A 402 -14.94 25.31 2.79
C GLY A 402 -16.29 24.77 3.22
N PHE A 403 -17.25 25.04 2.35
CA PHE A 403 -18.65 24.74 2.55
C PHE A 403 -19.06 23.66 1.54
N TYR A 404 -19.40 22.48 2.04
CA TYR A 404 -19.74 21.32 1.23
C TYR A 404 -21.18 20.89 1.51
N ARG A 405 -21.96 20.76 0.44
CA ARG A 405 -23.35 20.29 0.46
C ARG A 405 -23.44 18.94 -0.25
N PRO A 406 -24.32 18.03 0.21
CA PRO A 406 -24.55 16.76 -0.48
C PRO A 406 -25.30 16.92 -1.81
N ASP A 407 -26.01 18.05 -2.00
CA ASP A 407 -26.68 18.41 -3.25
C ASP A 407 -26.64 19.95 -3.46
N GLY A 408 -27.11 20.44 -4.61
CA GLY A 408 -27.21 21.86 -4.91
C GLY A 408 -28.53 22.51 -4.44
N PRO A 409 -28.67 23.86 -4.57
CA PRO A 409 -29.91 24.57 -4.30
C PRO A 409 -31.10 23.99 -5.07
N GLY A 410 -32.21 23.72 -4.37
CA GLY A 410 -33.38 23.03 -4.94
C GLY A 410 -33.22 21.52 -5.13
N GLY A 411 -32.18 20.93 -4.54
CA GLY A 411 -31.90 19.50 -4.51
C GLY A 411 -32.86 18.68 -3.63
N SER A 412 -32.52 17.41 -3.44
CA SER A 412 -33.34 16.47 -2.67
C SER A 412 -33.09 16.58 -1.16
N ALA A 413 -34.16 16.61 -0.35
CA ALA A 413 -34.04 16.51 1.10
C ALA A 413 -33.49 15.15 1.57
N ASP A 414 -33.55 14.12 0.73
CA ASP A 414 -33.00 12.78 1.01
C ASP A 414 -31.50 12.69 0.68
N ALA A 415 -30.89 13.73 0.08
CA ALA A 415 -29.47 13.72 -0.23
C ALA A 415 -28.61 13.70 1.04
N SER A 416 -27.46 13.05 0.98
CA SER A 416 -26.56 12.92 2.13
C SER A 416 -25.14 12.61 1.66
N PHE A 417 -24.13 12.97 2.46
CA PHE A 417 -22.80 12.40 2.31
C PHE A 417 -22.83 10.95 2.81
N VAL A 418 -22.85 10.02 1.86
CA VAL A 418 -22.97 8.59 2.16
C VAL A 418 -21.58 7.98 2.38
N LEU A 419 -21.36 7.43 3.56
CA LEU A 419 -20.20 6.61 3.90
C LEU A 419 -20.59 5.12 3.82
N ASP A 420 -20.18 4.46 2.73
CA ASP A 420 -20.49 3.06 2.41
C ASP A 420 -19.25 2.15 2.35
N LYS A 421 -18.05 2.73 2.48
CA LYS A 421 -16.74 2.05 2.52
C LYS A 421 -15.95 2.49 3.75
N ASN A 422 -15.04 1.64 4.24
CA ASN A 422 -14.13 2.03 5.32
C ASN A 422 -13.03 2.94 4.79
N VAL A 423 -13.36 4.24 4.65
CA VAL A 423 -12.44 5.31 4.29
C VAL A 423 -12.16 6.20 5.49
N LYS A 424 -10.99 6.85 5.48
CA LYS A 424 -10.63 7.84 6.48
C LYS A 424 -10.89 9.22 5.92
N LEU A 425 -11.94 9.86 6.40
CA LEU A 425 -12.36 11.19 6.02
C LEU A 425 -11.81 12.21 7.04
N TYR A 426 -10.90 13.06 6.57
CA TYR A 426 -10.25 14.10 7.37
C TYR A 426 -10.58 15.49 6.82
N GLY A 427 -11.22 16.33 7.62
CA GLY A 427 -11.40 17.76 7.38
C GLY A 427 -10.37 18.59 8.14
N GLY A 428 -10.35 19.90 7.89
CA GLY A 428 -9.50 20.82 8.61
C GLY A 428 -8.19 21.19 7.90
N PHE A 429 -8.14 21.10 6.57
CA PHE A 429 -6.93 21.42 5.78
C PHE A 429 -7.03 22.79 5.11
N ALA A 430 -5.94 23.54 5.00
CA ALA A 430 -5.85 24.74 4.15
C ALA A 430 -5.88 24.40 2.65
N GLY A 431 -5.60 23.15 2.30
CA GLY A 431 -5.52 22.69 0.91
C GLY A 431 -4.15 22.96 0.29
N THR A 432 -3.09 22.86 1.11
CA THR A 432 -1.67 22.99 0.70
C THR A 432 -0.75 21.96 1.37
N GLU A 433 -1.28 21.18 2.30
CA GLU A 433 -0.55 20.23 3.14
C GLU A 433 -0.01 19.06 2.34
N GLU A 434 1.19 18.61 2.70
CA GLU A 434 1.85 17.46 2.09
C GLU A 434 1.75 16.22 3.00
N ARG A 435 1.64 16.43 4.31
CA ARG A 435 1.57 15.39 5.34
C ARG A 435 0.39 15.63 6.29
N LEU A 436 -0.12 14.54 6.88
CA LEU A 436 -1.22 14.63 7.84
C LEU A 436 -0.86 15.50 9.06
N GLU A 437 0.41 15.50 9.47
CA GLU A 437 0.93 16.32 10.56
C GLU A 437 0.90 17.83 10.25
N ASP A 438 0.94 18.21 8.97
CA ASP A 438 0.86 19.61 8.54
C ASP A 438 -0.54 20.21 8.75
N ARG A 439 -1.57 19.35 8.90
CA ARG A 439 -2.97 19.75 9.17
C ARG A 439 -3.10 20.61 10.42
N GLY A 440 -2.25 20.39 11.42
CA GLY A 440 -2.33 21.11 12.70
C GLY A 440 -3.67 20.88 13.41
N ASN A 441 -4.24 21.94 13.98
CA ASN A 441 -5.56 21.91 14.63
C ASN A 441 -6.67 22.04 13.56
N PRO A 442 -7.56 21.05 13.39
CA PRO A 442 -8.59 21.08 12.34
C PRO A 442 -9.52 22.30 12.39
N ALA A 443 -9.69 22.91 13.58
CA ALA A 443 -10.52 24.10 13.74
C ALA A 443 -9.91 25.37 13.11
N ASP A 444 -8.63 25.37 12.76
CA ASP A 444 -7.97 26.54 12.14
C ASP A 444 -8.37 26.70 10.65
N PHE A 445 -8.81 25.62 10.00
CA PHE A 445 -9.26 25.59 8.60
C PHE A 445 -10.63 24.88 8.46
N PRO A 446 -11.72 25.49 8.93
CA PRO A 446 -13.00 24.82 9.11
C PRO A 446 -13.55 24.17 7.83
N THR A 447 -13.86 22.88 7.92
CA THR A 447 -14.53 22.12 6.86
C THR A 447 -15.98 21.86 7.26
N LEU A 448 -16.91 22.55 6.62
CA LEU A 448 -18.33 22.53 6.95
C LEU A 448 -19.09 21.60 6.00
N LEU A 449 -19.63 20.52 6.54
CA LEU A 449 -20.63 19.68 5.90
C LEU A 449 -22.01 20.22 6.29
N SER A 450 -22.72 20.77 5.32
CA SER A 450 -24.00 21.44 5.59
C SER A 450 -25.17 20.78 4.87
N GLY A 451 -26.26 20.63 5.61
CA GLY A 451 -27.55 20.23 5.08
C GLY A 451 -28.36 21.36 4.45
N ASP A 452 -28.02 22.62 4.71
CA ASP A 452 -28.69 23.81 4.15
C ASP A 452 -28.31 23.96 2.67
N LEU A 453 -29.22 23.58 1.78
CA LEU A 453 -28.97 23.51 0.35
C LEU A 453 -28.98 24.90 -0.30
N ASN A 454 -29.79 25.82 0.21
CA ASN A 454 -29.91 27.18 -0.31
C ASN A 454 -28.96 28.18 0.36
N GLY A 455 -28.38 27.84 1.51
CA GLY A 455 -27.53 28.75 2.29
C GLY A 455 -28.32 29.88 2.96
N ASP A 456 -29.58 29.65 3.31
CA ASP A 456 -30.47 30.67 3.87
C ASP A 456 -30.97 30.37 5.29
N ASP A 457 -30.40 29.37 5.97
CA ASP A 457 -30.68 29.07 7.38
C ASP A 457 -30.42 30.28 8.29
N VAL A 458 -31.31 30.47 9.27
CA VAL A 458 -31.13 31.47 10.32
C VAL A 458 -30.40 30.83 11.49
N GLU A 459 -29.26 31.42 11.87
CA GLU A 459 -28.44 30.99 13.00
C GLU A 459 -29.28 30.89 14.30
N ASP A 460 -29.05 29.84 15.07
CA ASP A 460 -29.75 29.52 16.33
C ASP A 460 -31.28 29.38 16.19
N ASN A 461 -31.79 29.11 14.97
CA ASN A 461 -33.20 28.91 14.71
C ASN A 461 -33.46 27.68 13.86
N LEU A 462 -33.93 26.61 14.51
CA LEU A 462 -34.23 25.31 13.88
C LEU A 462 -35.60 25.25 13.18
N THR A 463 -36.28 26.38 12.96
CA THR A 463 -37.65 26.40 12.39
C THR A 463 -37.80 27.27 11.15
N MET A 464 -36.95 28.29 10.97
CA MET A 464 -36.99 29.18 9.82
C MET A 464 -36.03 28.71 8.74
N ASN A 465 -36.49 28.73 7.49
CA ASN A 465 -35.76 28.37 6.28
C ASN A 465 -35.21 26.92 6.22
N ARG A 466 -35.74 26.00 7.04
CA ARG A 466 -35.27 24.60 7.07
C ARG A 466 -35.86 23.67 6.00
N THR A 467 -36.64 24.19 5.05
CA THR A 467 -37.47 23.34 4.17
C THR A 467 -36.72 22.71 3.02
N ASP A 468 -35.62 23.32 2.59
CA ASP A 468 -34.71 22.78 1.58
C ASP A 468 -33.59 21.94 2.21
N ASN A 469 -33.44 21.99 3.52
CA ASN A 469 -32.41 21.24 4.22
C ASN A 469 -32.57 19.75 3.97
N VAL A 470 -31.44 19.07 3.83
CA VAL A 470 -31.44 17.62 3.85
C VAL A 470 -31.82 17.09 5.23
N TRP A 471 -32.43 15.92 5.26
CA TRP A 471 -32.81 15.28 6.51
C TRP A 471 -31.59 14.90 7.35
N THR A 472 -30.63 14.23 6.74
CA THR A 472 -29.38 13.81 7.40
C THR A 472 -28.17 14.24 6.59
N VAL A 473 -27.27 15.03 7.20
CA VAL A 473 -26.07 15.52 6.51
C VAL A 473 -25.12 14.39 6.14
N VAL A 474 -24.87 13.45 7.06
CA VAL A 474 -23.98 12.29 6.85
C VAL A 474 -24.70 11.00 7.22
N THR A 475 -24.74 10.04 6.30
CA THR A 475 -25.28 8.70 6.54
C THR A 475 -24.18 7.65 6.47
N VAL A 476 -24.21 6.68 7.38
CA VAL A 476 -23.20 5.63 7.47
C VAL A 476 -23.86 4.27 7.37
N SER A 477 -23.40 3.47 6.40
CA SER A 477 -23.93 2.14 6.11
C SER A 477 -23.57 1.11 7.19
N GLU A 478 -24.33 0.02 7.27
CA GLU A 478 -24.20 -1.00 8.32
C GLU A 478 -22.85 -1.73 8.30
N ASN A 479 -22.23 -1.88 7.13
CA ASN A 479 -20.94 -2.57 6.95
C ASN A 479 -19.71 -1.76 7.42
N ILE A 480 -19.92 -0.53 7.89
CA ILE A 480 -18.84 0.35 8.32
C ILE A 480 -18.40 0.01 9.75
N THR A 481 -17.08 -0.08 9.93
CA THR A 481 -16.43 -0.39 11.21
C THR A 481 -15.60 0.79 11.70
N GLU A 482 -14.95 0.61 12.86
CA GLU A 482 -14.02 1.60 13.43
C GLU A 482 -12.80 1.93 12.55
N ALA A 483 -12.58 1.16 11.47
CA ALA A 483 -11.56 1.47 10.46
C ALA A 483 -11.90 2.71 9.63
N ALA A 484 -13.20 3.02 9.50
CA ALA A 484 -13.64 4.29 8.93
C ALA A 484 -13.47 5.41 9.97
N VAL A 485 -12.99 6.56 9.53
CA VAL A 485 -12.76 7.72 10.40
C VAL A 485 -13.51 8.92 9.83
N ILE A 486 -14.22 9.65 10.68
CA ILE A 486 -14.74 10.99 10.38
C ILE A 486 -14.08 11.94 11.37
N ASP A 487 -13.16 12.79 10.89
CA ASP A 487 -12.34 13.61 11.77
C ASP A 487 -12.21 15.06 11.29
N GLY A 488 -12.54 16.02 12.16
CA GLY A 488 -12.25 17.45 11.93
C GLY A 488 -13.29 18.20 11.09
N PHE A 489 -14.56 17.78 11.16
CA PHE A 489 -15.66 18.43 10.44
C PHE A 489 -16.60 19.20 11.36
N THR A 490 -17.12 20.32 10.87
CA THR A 490 -18.39 20.86 11.38
C THR A 490 -19.52 20.25 10.56
N ILE A 491 -20.53 19.69 11.22
CA ILE A 491 -21.68 19.04 10.61
C ILE A 491 -22.94 19.77 11.08
N SER A 492 -23.62 20.45 10.16
CA SER A 492 -24.73 21.33 10.50
C SER A 492 -25.88 21.36 9.51
N GLY A 493 -27.02 21.88 9.95
CA GLY A 493 -28.16 22.15 9.08
C GLY A 493 -28.94 20.91 8.64
N GLY A 494 -28.70 19.74 9.23
CA GLY A 494 -29.58 18.59 9.02
C GLY A 494 -30.95 18.78 9.68
N HIS A 495 -32.02 18.41 8.99
CA HIS A 495 -33.39 18.63 9.46
C HIS A 495 -34.27 17.39 9.22
N ALA A 496 -34.00 16.32 9.99
CA ALA A 496 -34.64 15.01 9.86
C ALA A 496 -36.12 15.03 10.30
N ASN A 497 -36.98 15.61 9.46
CA ASN A 497 -38.43 15.75 9.66
C ASN A 497 -39.25 15.02 8.56
N GLY A 498 -38.59 14.12 7.83
CA GLY A 498 -39.16 13.37 6.72
C GLY A 498 -40.23 12.36 7.12
N SER A 499 -40.79 11.70 6.11
CA SER A 499 -41.73 10.59 6.28
C SER A 499 -40.98 9.26 6.37
N GLY A 500 -41.39 8.35 7.25
CA GLY A 500 -40.70 7.06 7.41
C GLY A 500 -40.90 6.45 8.80
N ALA A 501 -40.20 5.34 9.05
CA ALA A 501 -40.08 4.78 10.39
C ALA A 501 -39.25 5.74 11.26
N ASN A 502 -39.45 5.67 12.56
CA ASN A 502 -38.86 6.64 13.48
C ASN A 502 -37.33 6.57 13.52
N GLU A 503 -36.74 5.40 13.24
CA GLU A 503 -35.29 5.16 13.30
C GLU A 503 -34.59 5.35 11.95
N ASP A 504 -35.34 5.68 10.88
CA ASP A 504 -34.79 5.96 9.56
C ASP A 504 -34.05 7.33 9.56
N PRO A 505 -33.06 7.54 8.66
CA PRO A 505 -32.35 8.81 8.54
C PRO A 505 -33.28 10.00 8.25
N GLY A 506 -34.45 9.76 7.65
CA GLY A 506 -35.46 10.81 7.48
C GLY A 506 -36.00 11.41 8.78
N LYS A 507 -35.88 10.73 9.94
CA LYS A 507 -36.44 11.16 11.23
C LYS A 507 -35.47 11.15 12.40
N SER A 508 -34.29 10.56 12.23
CA SER A 508 -33.27 10.45 13.26
C SER A 508 -31.90 10.80 12.69
N GLY A 509 -30.99 11.32 13.51
CA GLY A 509 -29.62 11.62 13.09
C GLY A 509 -29.56 12.80 12.14
N GLY A 510 -30.01 13.99 12.56
CA GLY A 510 -30.01 15.19 11.70
C GLY A 510 -28.60 15.50 11.17
N GLY A 511 -27.61 15.58 12.05
CA GLY A 511 -26.21 15.72 11.60
C GLY A 511 -25.64 14.42 11.04
N LEU A 512 -25.65 13.35 11.85
CA LEU A 512 -25.10 12.05 11.48
C LEU A 512 -26.08 10.93 11.84
N HIS A 513 -26.39 10.06 10.88
CA HIS A 513 -27.10 8.80 11.10
C HIS A 513 -26.18 7.64 10.77
N ALA A 514 -25.87 6.79 11.76
CA ALA A 514 -24.92 5.71 11.62
C ALA A 514 -25.52 4.34 11.96
N LEU A 515 -25.62 3.50 10.93
CA LEU A 515 -25.92 2.07 11.08
C LEU A 515 -24.68 1.29 11.50
N GLY A 516 -23.53 1.59 10.89
CA GLY A 516 -22.21 1.12 11.31
C GLY A 516 -21.59 1.96 12.43
N HIS A 517 -20.32 1.71 12.75
CA HIS A 517 -19.62 2.33 13.89
C HIS A 517 -18.27 2.96 13.51
N PRO A 518 -18.25 4.02 12.68
CA PRO A 518 -17.02 4.73 12.36
C PRO A 518 -16.43 5.38 13.62
N ALA A 519 -15.11 5.58 13.64
CA ALA A 519 -14.50 6.44 14.64
C ALA A 519 -14.79 7.91 14.31
N VAL A 520 -15.51 8.61 15.18
CA VAL A 520 -15.86 10.03 15.02
C VAL A 520 -15.01 10.87 15.96
N ARG A 521 -14.21 11.79 15.43
CA ARG A 521 -13.22 12.54 16.22
C ARG A 521 -13.18 14.01 15.87
N ASN A 522 -12.95 14.88 16.86
CA ASN A 522 -12.68 16.31 16.61
C ASN A 522 -13.78 17.00 15.75
N CYS A 523 -15.01 16.51 15.78
CA CYS A 523 -16.12 17.08 15.01
C CYS A 523 -16.98 18.01 15.85
N HIS A 524 -17.59 18.98 15.20
CA HIS A 524 -18.55 19.90 15.77
C HIS A 524 -19.93 19.67 15.14
N PHE A 525 -20.87 19.14 15.90
CA PHE A 525 -22.26 18.98 15.47
C PHE A 525 -23.05 20.19 15.96
N GLU A 526 -23.61 20.96 15.04
CA GLU A 526 -24.39 22.13 15.40
C GLU A 526 -25.64 22.36 14.57
N GLN A 527 -26.66 22.95 15.19
CA GLN A 527 -27.88 23.40 14.50
C GLN A 527 -28.56 22.32 13.66
N ASN A 528 -28.52 21.07 14.14
CA ASN A 528 -29.20 19.93 13.55
C ASN A 528 -30.48 19.60 14.31
N TYR A 529 -31.50 19.13 13.60
CA TYR A 529 -32.79 18.77 14.15
C TYR A 529 -33.21 17.36 13.74
N ALA A 530 -33.88 16.64 14.64
CA ALA A 530 -34.53 15.37 14.34
C ALA A 530 -35.93 15.27 14.97
N ALA A 531 -36.94 14.92 14.17
CA ALA A 531 -38.31 14.73 14.64
C ALA A 531 -38.48 13.48 15.55
N TRP A 532 -37.44 12.65 15.67
CA TRP A 532 -37.41 11.53 16.62
C TRP A 532 -36.18 11.55 17.53
N ARG A 533 -35.01 11.08 17.08
CA ARG A 533 -33.83 10.89 17.94
C ARG A 533 -32.55 11.38 17.30
N GLY A 534 -31.62 11.86 18.11
CA GLY A 534 -30.28 12.22 17.64
C GLY A 534 -30.30 13.45 16.75
N GLY A 535 -30.57 14.63 17.29
CA GLY A 535 -30.51 15.88 16.53
C GLY A 535 -29.12 16.04 15.92
N GLY A 536 -28.10 16.03 16.78
CA GLY A 536 -26.70 16.05 16.33
C GLY A 536 -26.25 14.73 15.70
N ALA A 537 -26.45 13.60 16.38
CA ALA A 537 -26.06 12.28 15.85
C ALA A 537 -26.92 11.15 16.43
N TYR A 538 -27.14 10.11 15.62
CA TYR A 538 -27.84 8.89 15.99
C TYR A 538 -27.02 7.67 15.57
N PHE A 539 -26.69 6.81 16.53
CA PHE A 539 -25.96 5.56 16.31
C PHE A 539 -26.86 4.37 16.63
N VAL A 540 -27.07 3.48 15.67
CA VAL A 540 -27.93 2.29 15.84
C VAL A 540 -27.18 1.19 16.58
N ASN A 541 -25.92 0.95 16.21
CA ASN A 541 -25.04 0.02 16.90
C ASN A 541 -23.93 0.78 17.63
N THR A 542 -23.75 0.49 18.92
CA THR A 542 -22.74 1.15 19.77
C THR A 542 -21.58 0.23 20.16
N ASP A 543 -21.61 -1.05 19.77
CA ASP A 543 -20.53 -1.98 20.06
C ASP A 543 -19.28 -1.55 19.26
N GLY A 544 -18.19 -1.21 19.98
CA GLY A 544 -16.96 -0.71 19.35
C GLY A 544 -17.00 0.76 18.91
N LEU A 545 -18.06 1.50 19.24
CA LEU A 545 -18.19 2.90 18.86
C LEU A 545 -17.15 3.79 19.54
N THR A 546 -16.40 4.55 18.73
CA THR A 546 -15.39 5.51 19.20
C THR A 546 -15.84 6.93 18.90
N ILE A 547 -16.08 7.73 19.94
CA ILE A 547 -16.44 9.17 19.85
C ILE A 547 -15.47 9.95 20.75
N GLU A 548 -14.58 10.74 20.15
CA GLU A 548 -13.51 11.44 20.88
C GLU A 548 -13.43 12.92 20.51
N ASN A 549 -13.29 13.80 21.50
CA ASN A 549 -13.12 15.25 21.28
C ASN A 549 -14.19 15.91 20.40
N ASN A 550 -15.41 15.38 20.39
CA ASN A 550 -16.53 15.95 19.65
C ASN A 550 -17.29 16.96 20.52
N SER A 551 -17.97 17.89 19.87
CA SER A 551 -18.85 18.85 20.51
C SER A 551 -20.22 18.86 19.84
N PHE A 552 -21.27 18.97 20.66
CA PHE A 552 -22.66 18.98 20.22
C PHE A 552 -23.30 20.25 20.78
N VAL A 553 -23.63 21.20 19.91
CA VAL A 553 -24.09 22.55 20.30
C VAL A 553 -25.35 22.90 19.52
N HIS A 554 -26.40 23.31 20.23
CA HIS A 554 -27.65 23.79 19.61
C HIS A 554 -28.29 22.79 18.62
N ASN A 555 -28.19 21.51 18.93
CA ASN A 555 -28.94 20.46 18.25
C ASN A 555 -30.22 20.12 19.04
N GLU A 556 -31.29 19.72 18.36
CA GLU A 556 -32.58 19.42 19.00
C GLU A 556 -33.20 18.13 18.46
N SER A 557 -33.92 17.41 19.33
CA SER A 557 -34.79 16.33 18.91
C SER A 557 -36.09 16.29 19.72
N ASP A 558 -37.18 15.86 19.10
CA ASP A 558 -38.50 15.80 19.75
C ASP A 558 -38.63 14.68 20.80
N ASN A 559 -37.72 13.70 20.81
CA ASN A 559 -37.76 12.56 21.75
C ASN A 559 -36.51 12.41 22.63
N LEU A 560 -35.35 12.03 22.06
CA LEU A 560 -34.12 11.74 22.81
C LEU A 560 -32.86 12.11 22.03
N GLY A 561 -31.86 12.66 22.73
CA GLY A 561 -30.52 12.92 22.19
C GLY A 561 -30.50 14.13 21.25
N GLY A 562 -30.83 15.31 21.77
CA GLY A 562 -30.68 16.58 21.06
C GLY A 562 -29.25 16.78 20.61
#